data_AF-A0A1Y2SU95-F1
#
_entry.id   AF-A0A1Y2SU95-F1
#
_cell.length_a   1.000
_cell.length_b   1.000
_cell.length_c   1.000
_cell.angle_alpha   90.00
_cell.angle_beta   90.00
_cell.angle_gamma   90.00
#
_symmetry.space_group_name_H-M   'P 1'
#
loop_
_entity.id
_entity.type
_entity.pdbx_description
1 polymer ?
#
loop_
_entity_poly.entity_id
_entity_poly.type
_entity_poly.pdbx_seq_one_letter_code
_entity_poly.pdbx_strand_id
1 'polypeptide(L)'
;MRDQVIFANKRVITVNVQGITGTKVSYFSYPYSKVEYVGVETAGVLDIDSELILIFTNRASLQFNFNPHVNIQTICATISQFVL
;
A
#
# COMPACT_ATOMS: atom_id res chain seq x y z
N MET A 1 -3.74 -4.23 -16.13
CA MET A 1 -3.59 -3.95 -14.69
C MET A 1 -3.43 -2.44 -14.53
N ARG A 2 -4.36 -1.77 -13.83
CA ARG A 2 -4.35 -0.30 -13.78
C ARG A 2 -3.63 0.28 -12.57
N ASP A 3 -3.57 -0.44 -11.46
CA ASP A 3 -2.84 -0.01 -10.26
C ASP A 3 -2.05 -1.18 -9.67
N GLN A 4 -0.79 -0.94 -9.32
CA GLN A 4 0.07 -1.91 -8.63
C GLN A 4 0.72 -1.26 -7.42
N VAL A 5 0.89 -2.07 -6.37
CA VAL A 5 1.64 -1.71 -5.18
C VAL A 5 2.78 -2.70 -5.02
N ILE A 6 4.00 -2.17 -4.93
CA ILE A 6 5.22 -2.96 -4.81
C ILE A 6 5.86 -2.64 -3.47
N PHE A 7 6.01 -3.67 -2.65
CA PHE A 7 6.72 -3.59 -1.37
C PHE A 7 8.19 -3.97 -1.60
N ALA A 8 9.05 -2.95 -1.66
CA ALA A 8 10.50 -3.15 -1.77
C ALA A 8 11.15 -3.14 -0.38
N ASN A 9 12.48 -3.22 -0.32
CA ASN A 9 13.22 -3.22 0.95
C ASN A 9 13.26 -1.88 1.70
N LYS A 10 13.01 -0.75 1.03
CA LYS A 10 13.16 0.60 1.63
C LYS A 10 11.96 1.53 1.39
N ARG A 11 10.98 1.08 0.62
CA ARG A 11 9.90 1.92 0.09
C ARG A 11 8.73 1.09 -0.39
N VAL A 12 7.55 1.68 -0.35
CA VAL A 12 6.39 1.26 -1.15
C VAL A 12 6.43 2.01 -2.46
N ILE A 13 6.24 1.32 -3.58
CA ILE A 13 6.15 1.93 -4.91
C ILE A 13 4.73 1.71 -5.43
N THR A 14 4.06 2.78 -5.85
CA THR A 14 2.78 2.67 -6.55
C THR A 14 3.00 2.93 -8.04
N VAL A 15 2.35 2.12 -8.85
CA VAL A 15 2.33 2.25 -10.31
C VAL A 15 0.89 2.42 -10.73
N ASN A 16 0.56 3.61 -11.24
CA ASN A 16 -0.79 3.94 -11.68
C ASN A 16 -0.80 4.22 -13.19
N VAL A 17 -1.60 3.47 -13.93
CA VAL A 17 -1.81 3.62 -15.37
C VAL A 17 -2.99 4.57 -15.60
N GLN A 18 -2.67 5.78 -16.07
CA GLN A 18 -3.61 6.89 -16.27
C GLN A 18 -4.07 7.02 -17.72
N GLY A 19 -5.22 7.66 -17.89
CA GLY A 19 -5.78 8.02 -19.18
C GLY A 19 -6.57 6.90 -19.86
N ILE A 20 -7.25 7.28 -20.93
CA ILE A 20 -8.13 6.38 -21.71
C ILE A 20 -7.31 5.34 -22.47
N THR A 21 -6.18 5.76 -23.05
CA THR A 21 -5.26 4.90 -23.82
C THR A 21 -4.33 4.07 -22.92
N GLY A 22 -4.25 4.38 -21.63
CA GLY A 22 -3.33 3.72 -20.69
C GLY A 22 -1.85 3.93 -20.98
N THR A 23 -1.49 4.93 -21.80
CA THR A 23 -0.10 5.20 -22.19
C THR A 23 0.68 6.02 -21.16
N LYS A 24 -0.03 6.77 -20.30
CA LYS A 24 0.60 7.53 -19.22
C LYS A 24 0.68 6.66 -17.98
N VAL A 25 1.89 6.48 -17.44
CA VAL A 25 2.10 5.71 -16.21
C VAL A 25 2.79 6.60 -15.18
N SER A 26 2.21 6.71 -14.00
CA SER A 26 2.79 7.43 -12.86
C SER A 26 3.39 6.45 -11.87
N TYR A 27 4.60 6.75 -11.42
CA TYR A 27 5.32 6.00 -10.40
C TYR A 27 5.53 6.90 -9.20
N PHE A 28 5.06 6.48 -8.03
CA PHE A 28 5.37 7.16 -6.77
C PHE A 28 6.12 6.22 -5.85
N SER A 29 7.10 6.77 -5.12
CA SER A 29 7.96 6.02 -4.21
C SER A 29 7.84 6.63 -2.81
N TYR A 30 7.34 5.86 -1.87
CA TYR A 30 7.11 6.26 -0.49
C TYR A 30 8.11 5.53 0.43
N PRO A 31 9.15 6.21 0.93
CA PRO A 31 10.16 5.58 1.78
C PRO A 31 9.59 5.19 3.14
N TYR A 32 9.94 3.99 3.64
CA TYR A 32 9.49 3.53 4.96
C TYR A 32 9.97 4.42 6.10
N SER A 33 11.14 5.06 5.94
CA SER A 33 11.69 6.01 6.92
C SER A 33 10.85 7.28 7.12
N LYS A 34 9.73 7.44 6.42
CA LYS A 34 8.78 8.55 6.57
C LYS A 34 7.40 8.10 7.05
N VAL A 35 7.20 6.79 7.21
CA VAL A 35 5.97 6.22 7.76
C VAL A 35 6.06 6.32 9.27
N GLU A 36 5.04 6.93 9.89
CA GLU A 36 4.92 7.11 11.33
C GLU A 36 3.97 6.05 11.93
N TYR A 37 2.89 5.71 11.22
CA TYR A 37 1.97 4.65 11.64
C TYR A 37 1.66 3.71 10.47
N VAL A 38 1.52 2.43 10.81
CA VAL A 38 1.06 1.38 9.91
C VAL A 38 -0.19 0.76 10.54
N GLY A 39 -1.29 0.73 9.78
CA GLY A 39 -2.54 0.08 10.16
C GLY A 39 -2.90 -0.99 9.14
N VAL A 40 -3.50 -2.08 9.60
CA VAL A 40 -4.06 -3.12 8.73
C VAL A 40 -5.45 -3.48 9.21
N GLU A 41 -6.39 -3.51 8.28
CA GLU A 41 -7.75 -3.99 8.50
C GLU A 41 -7.95 -5.25 7.66
N THR A 42 -8.32 -6.35 8.30
CA THR A 42 -8.56 -7.62 7.61
C THR A 42 -9.98 -7.66 7.06
N ALA A 43 -10.15 -8.26 5.88
CA ALA A 43 -11.47 -8.54 5.32
C ALA A 43 -12.39 -9.23 6.34
N GLY A 44 -13.63 -8.75 6.43
CA GLY A 44 -14.66 -9.30 7.32
C GLY A 44 -15.48 -10.39 6.64
N VAL A 45 -16.59 -10.78 7.26
CA VAL A 45 -17.53 -11.76 6.68
C VAL A 45 -18.32 -11.17 5.50
N LEU A 46 -18.56 -9.86 5.53
CA LEU A 46 -19.31 -9.12 4.52
C LEU A 46 -18.43 -8.18 3.68
N ASP A 47 -17.35 -7.67 4.26
CA ASP A 47 -16.41 -6.79 3.58
C ASP A 47 -15.34 -7.64 2.92
N ILE A 48 -15.27 -7.54 1.59
CA ILE A 48 -14.53 -8.48 0.77
C ILE A 48 -13.05 -8.13 0.78
N ASP A 49 -12.68 -6.86 0.88
CA ASP A 49 -11.28 -6.43 0.74
C ASP A 49 -10.58 -6.23 2.09
N SER A 50 -9.28 -6.47 2.11
CA SER A 50 -8.40 -6.09 3.22
C SER A 50 -7.73 -4.77 2.93
N GLU A 51 -7.40 -4.00 3.96
CA GLU A 51 -6.88 -2.65 3.83
C GLU A 51 -5.52 -2.47 4.53
N LEU A 52 -4.60 -1.78 3.85
CA LEU A 52 -3.36 -1.27 4.43
C LEU A 52 -3.42 0.25 4.51
N ILE A 53 -3.14 0.79 5.69
CA ILE A 53 -3.08 2.21 5.97
C ILE A 53 -1.65 2.58 6.33
N LEU A 54 -1.09 3.58 5.64
CA LEU A 54 0.20 4.19 5.97
C LEU A 54 -0.02 5.66 6.30
N ILE A 55 0.39 6.08 7.49
CA ILE A 55 0.37 7.49 7.90
C ILE A 55 1.80 7.98 7.95
N PHE A 56 2.08 9.10 7.30
CA PHE A 56 3.41 9.69 7.19
C PHE A 56 3.60 10.83 8.20
N THR A 57 4.84 11.19 8.47
CA THR A 57 5.21 12.27 9.42
C THR A 57 4.57 13.63 9.13
N ASN A 58 4.18 13.87 7.87
CA ASN A 58 3.48 15.09 7.45
C ASN A 58 1.95 14.98 7.57
N ARG A 59 1.44 13.95 8.26
CA ARG A 59 0.02 13.59 8.41
C ARG A 59 -0.69 13.21 7.10
N ALA A 60 0.04 13.04 6.00
CA ALA A 60 -0.54 12.42 4.81
C ALA A 60 -0.84 10.95 5.10
N SER A 61 -1.93 10.44 4.53
CA SER A 61 -2.27 9.01 4.58
C SER A 61 -2.28 8.41 3.18
N LEU A 62 -1.90 7.14 3.09
CA LEU A 62 -2.14 6.29 1.94
C LEU A 62 -2.93 5.08 2.39
N GLN A 63 -3.92 4.73 1.58
CA GLN A 63 -4.80 3.60 1.78
C GLN A 63 -4.73 2.71 0.55
N PHE A 64 -4.52 1.41 0.77
CA PHE A 64 -4.48 0.42 -0.28
C PHE A 64 -5.46 -0.71 0.04
N ASN A 65 -6.37 -0.95 -0.91
CA ASN A 65 -7.31 -2.06 -0.81
C ASN A 65 -6.74 -3.26 -1.56
N PHE A 66 -6.80 -4.41 -0.93
CA PHE A 66 -6.33 -5.68 -1.44
C PHE A 66 -7.47 -6.66 -1.49
N ASN A 67 -7.47 -7.45 -2.57
CA ASN A 67 -8.36 -8.60 -2.68
C ASN A 67 -8.20 -9.53 -1.45
N PRO A 68 -9.28 -10.17 -0.97
CA PRO A 68 -9.25 -11.00 0.25
C PRO A 68 -8.24 -12.15 0.22
N HIS A 69 -7.85 -12.61 -0.96
CA HIS A 69 -6.86 -13.68 -1.10
C HIS A 69 -5.42 -13.21 -0.82
N VAL A 70 -5.20 -11.90 -0.69
CA VAL A 70 -3.90 -11.34 -0.31
C VAL A 70 -3.71 -11.50 1.19
N ASN A 71 -2.59 -12.14 1.57
CA ASN A 71 -2.22 -12.26 2.98
C ASN A 71 -1.68 -10.91 3.51
N ILE A 72 -2.60 -10.05 3.95
CA ILE A 72 -2.26 -8.71 4.43
C ILE A 72 -1.46 -8.71 5.74
N GLN A 73 -1.58 -9.79 6.53
CA GLN A 73 -0.78 -9.96 7.74
C GLN A 73 0.71 -10.11 7.42
N THR A 74 1.04 -10.81 6.33
CA THR A 74 2.44 -10.94 5.87
C THR A 74 2.96 -9.60 5.36
N ILE A 75 2.13 -8.81 4.68
CA ILE A 75 2.48 -7.45 4.27
C ILE A 75 2.77 -6.58 5.50
N CYS A 76 1.89 -6.63 6.51
CA CYS A 76 2.09 -5.94 7.79
C CYS A 76 3.44 -6.31 8.42
N ALA A 77 3.68 -7.61 8.63
CA ALA A 77 4.91 -8.10 9.24
C ALA A 77 6.16 -7.68 8.46
N THR A 78 6.09 -7.66 7.13
CA THR A 78 7.19 -7.23 6.25
C THR A 78 7.45 -5.74 6.41
N ILE A 79 6.42 -4.89 6.36
CA ILE A 79 6.57 -3.43 6.49
C ILE A 79 7.07 -3.05 7.88
N SER A 80 6.59 -3.74 8.93
CA SER A 80 7.00 -3.53 10.32
C SER A 80 8.49 -3.80 10.55
N GLN A 81 9.19 -4.54 9.68
CA GLN A 81 10.65 -4.68 9.75
C GLN A 81 11.40 -3.41 9.30
N PHE A 82 10.73 -2.50 8.59
CA PHE A 82 11.34 -1.32 7.98
C PHE A 82 10.85 0.01 8.58
N VAL A 83 9.74 -0.02 9.32
CA VAL A 83 9.18 1.12 10.05
C VAL A 83 9.60 0.99 11.51
N LEU A 84 10.43 1.93 11.98
CA LEU A 84 11.00 1.98 13.33
C LEU A 84 10.61 3.28 14.03
#